data_AF-A0A966NR14-F1
#
_entry.id   AF-A0A966NR14-F1
#
_cell.length_a   1.000
_cell.length_b   1.000
_cell.length_c   1.000
_cell.angle_alpha   90.00
_cell.angle_beta   90.00
_cell.angle_gamma   90.00
#
_symmetry.space_group_name_H-M   'P 1'
#
loop_
_entity.id
_entity.type
_entity.pdbx_description
1 polymer ?
#
loop_
_entity_poly.entity_id
_entity_poly.type
_entity_poly.pdbx_seq_one_letter_code
_entity_poly.pdbx_strand_id
1 'polypeptide(L)'
;MLYQIYDFQKALLQPLTEWAKTTAETFVNPANPLSLVPGAERLAASYELLHRLGKDYKKPEFGIRSVNAHGKEVVVQELTTIAKPFCNLVRFKRFSDDVEVISKMKQDPVVLIVAPLSGHHSTLLRDTVRTMLQDHKVYITDWIDARMVPNDQGVFGLDDYVHYVEDFVRHIGAENLHVISVCQPTVPVLGAISLMASRGESTPRSLVMMGGPIDARKSPTAVNSLAMSKSIEWFEANTIYNVPPPHPGAGRRVYPGFLQHMGFIAMNPSNHFQSHWDYFQNLVRGDEQDAKAHIRFYDEYNAVLDMDAHYYLDTIRTVFKDYA
;
A
#
# COMPACT_ATOMS: atom_id res chain seq x y z
N MET A 1 5.11 3.13 24.71
CA MET A 1 5.69 1.79 24.96
C MET A 1 5.23 0.72 23.97
N LEU A 2 3.97 0.70 23.51
CA LEU A 2 3.48 -0.37 22.62
C LEU A 2 4.32 -0.57 21.35
N TYR A 3 4.69 0.51 20.64
CA TYR A 3 5.55 0.42 19.46
C TYR A 3 6.90 -0.24 19.78
N GLN A 4 7.60 0.22 20.82
CA GLN A 4 8.89 -0.36 21.23
C GLN A 4 8.76 -1.83 21.61
N ILE A 5 7.69 -2.22 22.31
CA ILE A 5 7.42 -3.61 22.66
C ILE A 5 7.18 -4.44 21.39
N TYR A 6 6.42 -3.92 20.43
CA TYR A 6 6.15 -4.58 19.16
C TYR A 6 7.45 -4.81 18.35
N ASP A 7 8.28 -3.77 18.20
CA ASP A 7 9.58 -3.89 17.52
C ASP A 7 10.53 -4.86 18.24
N PHE A 8 10.57 -4.81 19.56
CA PHE A 8 11.37 -5.73 20.37
C PHE A 8 10.90 -7.18 20.23
N GLN A 9 9.58 -7.42 20.27
CA GLN A 9 9.00 -8.75 20.05
C GLN A 9 9.32 -9.27 18.65
N LYS A 10 9.19 -8.45 17.61
CA LYS A 10 9.59 -8.82 16.25
C LYS A 10 11.07 -9.18 16.16
N ALA A 11 11.95 -8.34 16.70
CA ALA A 11 13.39 -8.58 16.70
C ALA A 11 13.75 -9.88 17.43
N LEU A 12 13.06 -10.19 18.54
CA LEU A 12 13.27 -11.42 19.30
C LEU A 12 12.76 -12.67 18.57
N LEU A 13 11.65 -12.55 17.83
CA LEU A 13 11.08 -13.67 17.06
C LEU A 13 11.79 -13.90 15.73
N GLN A 14 12.54 -12.93 15.21
CA GLN A 14 13.18 -13.03 13.90
C GLN A 14 14.06 -14.29 13.74
N PRO A 15 14.96 -14.66 14.68
CA PRO A 15 15.75 -15.88 14.55
C PRO A 15 14.89 -17.16 14.53
N LEU A 16 13.82 -17.20 15.33
CA LEU A 16 12.88 -18.32 15.37
C LEU A 16 12.13 -18.46 14.04
N THR A 17 11.73 -17.33 13.44
CA THR A 17 11.00 -17.32 12.17
C THR A 17 11.86 -17.74 11.00
N GLU A 18 13.14 -17.35 10.98
CA GLU A 18 14.07 -17.78 9.92
C GLU A 18 14.38 -19.27 10.06
N TRP A 19 14.56 -19.78 11.29
CA TRP A 19 14.68 -21.21 11.55
C TRP A 19 13.44 -21.99 11.09
N ALA A 20 12.24 -21.46 11.34
CA ALA A 20 10.99 -22.08 10.88
C ALA A 20 10.95 -22.20 9.35
N LYS A 21 11.36 -21.15 8.61
CA LYS A 21 11.45 -21.20 7.14
C LYS A 21 12.41 -22.27 6.64
N THR A 22 13.64 -22.29 7.16
CA THR A 22 14.62 -23.31 6.77
C THR A 22 14.13 -24.72 7.08
N THR A 23 13.43 -24.89 8.20
CA THR A 23 12.82 -26.17 8.58
C THR A 23 11.72 -26.57 7.60
N ALA A 24 10.85 -25.63 7.19
CA ALA A 24 9.83 -25.89 6.18
C ALA A 24 10.44 -26.35 4.84
N GLU A 25 11.45 -25.64 4.33
CA GLU A 25 12.16 -25.97 3.09
C GLU A 25 12.81 -27.37 3.16
N THR A 26 13.31 -27.77 4.33
CA THR A 26 13.91 -29.08 4.58
C THR A 26 12.92 -30.23 4.40
N PHE A 27 11.66 -30.04 4.82
CA PHE A 27 10.60 -31.05 4.69
C PHE A 27 9.99 -31.12 3.28
N VAL A 28 10.17 -30.08 2.45
CA VAL A 28 9.68 -30.06 1.05
C VAL A 28 10.76 -30.49 0.06
N ASN A 29 12.05 -30.37 0.42
CA ASN A 29 13.16 -30.72 -0.47
C ASN A 29 13.22 -32.24 -0.75
N PRO A 30 12.98 -32.70 -2.00
CA PRO A 30 12.97 -34.12 -2.34
C PRO A 30 14.33 -34.83 -2.13
N ALA A 31 15.42 -34.05 -2.06
CA ALA A 31 16.75 -34.59 -1.81
C ALA A 31 17.03 -34.83 -0.32
N ASN A 32 16.11 -34.47 0.58
CA ASN A 32 16.25 -34.65 2.01
C ASN A 32 15.41 -35.84 2.52
N PRO A 33 15.98 -36.83 3.22
CA PRO A 33 15.22 -37.94 3.80
C PRO A 33 14.05 -37.51 4.70
N LEU A 34 14.10 -36.31 5.29
CA LEU A 34 13.02 -35.76 6.10
C LEU A 34 11.75 -35.47 5.29
N SER A 35 11.85 -35.26 3.97
CA SER A 35 10.68 -35.08 3.10
C SER A 35 9.86 -36.36 2.90
N LEU A 36 10.41 -37.52 3.25
CA LEU A 36 9.77 -38.83 3.11
C LEU A 36 9.06 -39.29 4.40
N VAL A 37 9.19 -38.53 5.49
CA VAL A 37 8.56 -38.86 6.78
C VAL A 37 7.03 -38.75 6.64
N PRO A 38 6.24 -39.70 7.17
CA PRO A 38 4.78 -39.58 7.16
C PRO A 38 4.31 -38.26 7.78
N GLY A 39 3.61 -37.44 7.00
CA GLY A 39 3.15 -36.11 7.43
C GLY A 39 4.17 -34.98 7.25
N ALA A 40 5.27 -35.19 6.52
CA ALA A 40 6.25 -34.14 6.17
C ALA A 40 5.60 -32.89 5.56
N GLU A 41 4.61 -33.05 4.67
CA GLU A 41 3.84 -31.94 4.10
C GLU A 41 3.12 -31.11 5.16
N ARG A 42 2.54 -31.74 6.18
CA ARG A 42 1.86 -31.03 7.29
C ARG A 42 2.85 -30.32 8.20
N LEU A 43 4.02 -30.93 8.45
CA LEU A 43 5.09 -30.31 9.21
C LEU A 43 5.66 -29.09 8.48
N ALA A 44 5.93 -29.23 7.17
CA ALA A 44 6.34 -28.13 6.31
C ALA A 44 5.34 -26.97 6.33
N ALA A 45 4.05 -27.26 6.13
CA ALA A 45 3.00 -26.25 6.16
C ALA A 45 2.88 -25.56 7.54
N SER A 46 3.10 -26.29 8.63
CA SER A 46 3.05 -25.73 9.99
C SER A 46 4.23 -24.80 10.27
N TYR A 47 5.45 -25.17 9.84
CA TYR A 47 6.62 -24.31 9.97
C TYR A 47 6.56 -23.09 9.03
N GLU A 48 6.01 -23.24 7.83
CA GLU A 48 5.76 -22.13 6.90
C GLU A 48 4.74 -21.14 7.50
N LEU A 49 3.68 -21.65 8.14
CA LEU A 49 2.72 -20.81 8.86
C LEU A 49 3.39 -20.07 10.03
N LEU A 50 4.23 -20.75 10.82
CA LEU A 50 4.96 -20.14 11.92
C LEU A 50 5.93 -19.04 11.44
N HIS A 51 6.66 -19.28 10.36
CA HIS A 51 7.51 -18.28 9.72
C HIS A 51 6.68 -17.04 9.34
N ARG A 52 5.55 -17.23 8.65
CA ARG A 52 4.69 -16.13 8.21
C ARG A 52 4.10 -15.33 9.36
N LEU A 53 3.74 -15.95 10.46
CA LEU A 53 3.18 -15.24 11.61
C LEU A 53 4.18 -14.30 12.30
N GLY A 54 5.49 -14.55 12.18
CA GLY A 54 6.51 -13.73 12.85
C GLY A 54 7.50 -13.02 11.94
N LYS A 55 7.50 -13.28 10.63
CA LYS A 55 8.45 -12.64 9.70
C LYS A 55 8.19 -11.15 9.60
N ASP A 56 9.26 -10.40 9.30
CA ASP A 56 9.11 -8.99 8.94
C ASP A 56 8.73 -8.86 7.45
N TYR A 57 7.72 -8.05 7.19
CA TYR A 57 7.17 -7.88 5.85
C TYR A 57 7.71 -6.58 5.26
N LYS A 58 8.59 -6.73 4.27
CA LYS A 58 9.11 -5.61 3.49
C LYS A 58 8.12 -5.22 2.41
N LYS A 59 8.22 -3.96 1.96
CA LYS A 59 7.51 -3.47 0.78
C LYS A 59 7.71 -4.42 -0.41
N PRO A 60 6.63 -4.97 -0.98
CA PRO A 60 6.71 -5.79 -2.19
C PRO A 60 7.12 -4.97 -3.41
N GLU A 61 7.65 -5.63 -4.43
CA GLU A 61 7.83 -5.00 -5.75
C GLU A 61 6.51 -4.96 -6.52
N PHE A 62 6.30 -3.96 -7.38
CA PHE A 62 5.25 -4.07 -8.39
C PHE A 62 5.53 -5.22 -9.34
N GLY A 63 6.78 -5.42 -9.77
CA GLY A 63 7.19 -6.63 -10.51
C GLY A 63 6.46 -6.79 -11.84
N ILE A 64 6.01 -5.69 -12.45
CA ILE A 64 5.37 -5.69 -13.77
C ILE A 64 6.49 -5.59 -14.80
N ARG A 65 6.93 -6.74 -15.32
CA ARG A 65 8.04 -6.84 -16.28
C ARG A 65 7.60 -6.70 -17.74
N SER A 66 6.39 -7.17 -18.05
CA SER A 66 5.77 -7.03 -19.37
C SER A 66 4.24 -6.93 -19.25
N VAL A 67 3.61 -6.38 -20.28
CA VAL A 67 2.15 -6.39 -20.49
C VAL A 67 1.84 -6.60 -21.97
N ASN A 68 0.63 -7.05 -22.29
CA ASN A 68 0.14 -6.99 -23.66
C ASN A 68 -0.44 -5.59 -23.92
N ALA A 69 0.16 -4.84 -24.83
CA ALA A 69 -0.32 -3.53 -25.24
C ALA A 69 -0.43 -3.49 -26.77
N HIS A 70 -1.56 -3.00 -27.29
CA HIS A 70 -1.83 -2.93 -28.74
C HIS A 70 -1.60 -4.26 -29.48
N GLY A 71 -1.88 -5.40 -28.82
CA GLY A 71 -1.78 -6.74 -29.40
C GLY A 71 -0.38 -7.37 -29.36
N LYS A 72 0.61 -6.70 -28.75
CA LYS A 72 1.99 -7.19 -28.61
C LYS A 72 2.44 -7.17 -27.16
N GLU A 73 3.31 -8.11 -26.82
CA GLU A 73 3.99 -8.06 -25.52
C GLU A 73 5.03 -6.93 -25.55
N VAL A 74 4.94 -6.02 -24.57
CA VAL A 74 5.86 -4.89 -24.40
C VAL A 74 6.52 -4.97 -23.03
N VAL A 75 7.80 -4.60 -22.96
CA VAL A 75 8.56 -4.57 -21.71
C VAL A 75 8.19 -3.33 -20.92
N VAL A 76 8.07 -3.48 -19.61
CA VAL A 76 7.75 -2.39 -18.68
C VAL A 76 8.93 -2.12 -17.76
N GLN A 77 9.28 -0.85 -17.61
CA GLN A 77 10.28 -0.39 -16.65
C GLN A 77 9.67 0.61 -15.66
N GLU A 78 9.93 0.40 -14.38
CA GLU A 78 9.56 1.29 -13.29
C GLU A 78 10.59 2.43 -13.17
N LEU A 79 10.12 3.67 -13.18
CA LEU A 79 10.97 4.87 -13.11
C LEU A 79 10.39 5.86 -12.09
N THR A 80 11.18 6.26 -11.11
CA THR A 80 10.80 7.37 -10.22
C THR A 80 11.03 8.68 -10.95
N THR A 81 9.96 9.41 -11.23
CA THR A 81 9.97 10.67 -12.00
C THR A 81 10.07 11.90 -11.11
N ILE A 82 9.48 11.84 -9.91
CA ILE A 82 9.69 12.80 -8.83
C ILE A 82 9.92 12.00 -7.55
N ALA A 83 10.94 12.38 -6.79
CA ALA A 83 11.14 11.93 -5.42
C ALA A 83 10.86 13.09 -4.46
N LYS A 84 9.87 12.93 -3.59
CA LYS A 84 9.59 13.83 -2.46
C LYS A 84 9.80 13.07 -1.15
N PRO A 85 10.02 13.74 0.00
CA PRO A 85 10.35 13.05 1.25
C PRO A 85 9.36 11.94 1.66
N PHE A 86 8.06 12.14 1.41
CA PHE A 86 7.00 11.20 1.81
C PHE A 86 6.38 10.42 0.64
N CYS A 87 6.76 10.69 -0.60
CA CYS A 87 6.15 10.05 -1.77
C CYS A 87 7.07 10.09 -2.99
N ASN A 88 7.15 8.96 -3.69
CA ASN A 88 7.67 8.91 -5.04
C ASN A 88 6.53 8.96 -6.05
N LEU A 89 6.71 9.68 -7.15
CA LEU A 89 5.87 9.57 -8.34
C LEU A 89 6.53 8.56 -9.28
N VAL A 90 5.95 7.37 -9.37
CA VAL A 90 6.49 6.27 -10.18
C VAL A 90 5.76 6.19 -11.51
N ARG A 91 6.53 6.11 -12.60
CA ARG A 91 6.04 5.90 -13.97
C ARG A 91 6.41 4.51 -14.44
N PHE A 92 5.46 3.83 -15.06
CA PHE A 92 5.68 2.56 -15.73
C PHE A 92 5.84 2.81 -17.23
N LYS A 93 7.09 2.86 -17.70
CA LYS A 93 7.40 3.14 -19.10
C LYS A 93 7.40 1.83 -19.91
N ARG A 94 6.59 1.81 -20.98
CA ARG A 94 6.50 0.69 -21.92
C ARG A 94 7.53 0.84 -23.04
N PHE A 95 8.16 -0.26 -23.43
CA PHE A 95 9.15 -0.37 -24.51
C PHE A 95 8.78 -1.49 -25.47
N SER A 96 8.96 -1.22 -26.76
CA SER A 96 8.78 -2.17 -27.85
C SER A 96 9.82 -1.84 -28.93
N ASP A 97 10.18 -2.83 -29.72
CA ASP A 97 10.97 -2.73 -30.96
C ASP A 97 10.08 -2.55 -32.21
N ASP A 98 8.77 -2.72 -32.06
CA ASP A 98 7.79 -2.57 -33.13
C ASP A 98 7.37 -1.10 -33.29
N VAL A 99 7.66 -0.54 -34.47
CA VAL A 99 7.42 0.89 -34.78
C VAL A 99 5.93 1.26 -34.74
N GLU A 100 5.04 0.36 -35.16
CA GLU A 100 3.59 0.63 -35.13
C GLU A 100 3.08 0.65 -33.70
N VAL A 101 3.54 -0.29 -32.86
CA VAL A 101 3.21 -0.34 -31.43
C VAL A 101 3.74 0.92 -30.73
N ILE A 102 4.99 1.33 -31.00
CA ILE A 102 5.56 2.57 -30.46
C ILE A 102 4.69 3.78 -30.84
N SER A 103 4.25 3.87 -32.09
CA SER A 103 3.41 4.99 -32.56
C SER A 103 2.09 5.06 -31.79
N LYS A 104 1.41 3.92 -31.62
CA LYS A 104 0.16 3.84 -30.83
C LYS A 104 0.38 4.18 -29.35
N MET A 105 1.38 3.58 -28.72
CA MET A 105 1.72 3.86 -27.31
C MET A 105 2.07 5.34 -27.05
N LYS A 106 2.63 6.04 -28.04
CA LYS A 106 2.89 7.49 -27.94
C LYS A 106 1.61 8.31 -27.92
N GLN A 107 0.51 7.82 -28.50
CA GLN A 107 -0.79 8.48 -28.52
C GLN A 107 -1.65 8.12 -27.31
N ASP A 108 -1.34 7.02 -26.62
CA ASP A 108 -2.10 6.59 -25.44
C ASP A 108 -2.26 7.73 -24.40
N PRO A 109 -3.46 7.83 -23.78
CA PRO A 109 -3.74 8.78 -22.71
C PRO A 109 -2.86 8.54 -21.49
N VAL A 110 -2.70 9.58 -20.67
CA VAL A 110 -1.95 9.49 -19.43
C VAL A 110 -2.91 9.30 -18.28
N VAL A 111 -2.58 8.39 -17.36
CA VAL A 111 -3.32 8.22 -16.11
C VAL A 111 -2.40 8.36 -14.91
N LEU A 112 -2.82 9.15 -13.93
CA LEU A 112 -2.24 9.21 -12.59
C LEU A 112 -3.16 8.45 -11.64
N ILE A 113 -2.66 7.35 -11.08
CA ILE A 113 -3.31 6.60 -10.02
C ILE A 113 -2.79 7.13 -8.69
N VAL A 114 -3.65 7.72 -7.88
CA VAL A 114 -3.32 8.17 -6.53
C VAL A 114 -3.67 7.04 -5.56
N ALA A 115 -2.64 6.34 -5.08
CA ALA A 115 -2.78 5.21 -4.19
C ALA A 115 -3.14 5.67 -2.76
N PRO A 116 -3.90 4.85 -2.00
CA PRO A 116 -4.18 5.13 -0.60
C PRO A 116 -2.90 5.23 0.24
N LEU A 117 -2.89 6.17 1.19
CA LEU A 117 -1.90 6.24 2.27
C LEU A 117 -2.52 5.65 3.55
N SER A 118 -3.12 4.46 3.45
CA SER A 118 -3.92 3.85 4.52
C SER A 118 -3.21 2.62 5.11
N GLY A 119 -1.95 2.82 5.49
CA GLY A 119 -1.14 1.81 6.16
C GLY A 119 -0.64 0.67 5.27
N HIS A 120 -0.80 0.76 3.95
CA HIS A 120 -0.32 -0.24 2.99
C HIS A 120 0.39 0.42 1.81
N HIS A 121 1.28 -0.33 1.16
CA HIS A 121 2.01 0.16 -0.01
C HIS A 121 1.13 0.19 -1.27
N SER A 122 1.49 1.06 -2.22
CA SER A 122 0.82 1.21 -3.51
C SER A 122 0.80 -0.06 -4.37
N THR A 123 1.60 -1.07 -4.03
CA THR A 123 1.60 -2.38 -4.68
C THR A 123 0.28 -3.13 -4.57
N LEU A 124 -0.61 -2.78 -3.63
CA LEU A 124 -1.98 -3.29 -3.62
C LEU A 124 -2.75 -2.95 -4.90
N LEU A 125 -2.37 -1.87 -5.60
CA LEU A 125 -2.93 -1.49 -6.88
C LEU A 125 -2.15 -2.07 -8.07
N ARG A 126 -1.27 -3.06 -7.87
CA ARG A 126 -0.46 -3.65 -8.95
C ARG A 126 -1.30 -4.16 -10.11
N ASP A 127 -2.40 -4.85 -9.83
CA ASP A 127 -3.25 -5.39 -10.90
C ASP A 127 -4.04 -4.29 -11.61
N THR A 128 -4.38 -3.20 -10.91
CA THR A 128 -4.90 -1.97 -11.53
C THR A 128 -3.86 -1.35 -12.47
N VAL A 129 -2.62 -1.19 -12.01
CA VAL A 129 -1.51 -0.68 -12.84
C VAL A 129 -1.28 -1.58 -14.06
N ARG A 130 -1.23 -2.91 -13.87
CA ARG A 130 -1.02 -3.88 -14.95
C ARG A 130 -2.13 -3.78 -16.00
N THR A 131 -3.37 -3.66 -15.57
CA THR A 131 -4.53 -3.52 -16.48
C THR A 131 -4.47 -2.20 -17.24
N MET A 132 -4.25 -1.07 -16.56
CA MET A 132 -4.18 0.25 -17.19
C MET A 132 -3.00 0.38 -18.16
N LEU A 133 -1.91 -0.36 -17.96
CA LEU A 133 -0.75 -0.33 -18.86
C LEU A 133 -1.04 -0.88 -20.26
N GLN A 134 -2.14 -1.61 -20.47
CA GLN A 134 -2.48 -2.14 -21.79
C GLN A 134 -2.78 -1.03 -22.80
N ASP A 135 -3.32 0.10 -22.33
CA ASP A 135 -3.85 1.19 -23.16
C ASP A 135 -3.53 2.61 -22.62
N HIS A 136 -2.83 2.75 -21.47
CA HIS A 136 -2.46 4.05 -20.89
C HIS A 136 -0.96 4.18 -20.57
N LYS A 137 -0.48 5.42 -20.52
CA LYS A 137 0.79 5.77 -19.85
C LYS A 137 0.49 5.95 -18.35
N VAL A 138 0.98 5.03 -17.52
CA VAL A 138 0.59 4.97 -16.10
C VAL A 138 1.65 5.61 -15.20
N TYR A 139 1.16 6.50 -14.33
CA TYR A 139 1.84 7.01 -13.15
C TYR A 139 1.11 6.56 -11.89
N ILE A 140 1.83 6.34 -10.79
CA ILE A 140 1.24 6.06 -9.47
C ILE A 140 1.97 6.83 -8.36
N THR A 141 1.23 7.27 -7.34
CA THR A 141 1.83 7.75 -6.10
C THR A 141 2.25 6.57 -5.23
N ASP A 142 3.51 6.57 -4.80
CA ASP A 142 4.11 5.51 -4.03
C ASP A 142 4.64 6.08 -2.71
N TRP A 143 3.87 5.88 -1.64
CA TRP A 143 4.12 6.48 -0.33
C TRP A 143 5.31 5.85 0.38
N ILE A 144 6.12 6.72 0.98
CA ILE A 144 7.24 6.32 1.83
C ILE A 144 6.72 6.11 3.24
N ASP A 145 7.14 5.00 3.85
CA ASP A 145 6.87 4.70 5.25
C ASP A 145 7.43 5.81 6.14
N ALA A 146 6.57 6.47 6.92
CA ALA A 146 6.97 7.64 7.71
C ALA A 146 8.09 7.33 8.70
N ARG A 147 8.22 6.08 9.18
CA ARG A 147 9.35 5.69 10.06
C ARG A 147 10.70 5.74 9.36
N MET A 148 10.72 5.71 8.02
CA MET A 148 11.91 5.80 7.19
C MET A 148 12.25 7.24 6.79
N VAL A 149 11.40 8.23 7.11
CA VAL A 149 11.60 9.64 6.76
C VAL A 149 12.25 10.39 7.94
N PRO A 150 13.50 10.89 7.80
CA PRO A 150 14.18 11.64 8.86
C PRO A 150 13.39 12.85 9.34
N ASN A 151 13.55 13.24 10.61
CA ASN A 151 12.79 14.37 11.19
C ASN A 151 13.11 15.72 10.53
N ASP A 152 14.30 15.89 9.96
CA ASP A 152 14.72 17.13 9.29
C ASP A 152 13.98 17.37 7.95
N GLN A 153 13.27 16.36 7.44
CA GLN A 153 12.42 16.47 6.25
C GLN A 153 11.04 17.07 6.55
N GLY A 154 10.82 17.57 7.77
CA GLY A 154 9.56 18.20 8.16
C GLY A 154 8.46 17.18 8.47
N VAL A 155 7.23 17.67 8.60
CA VAL A 155 6.03 16.88 8.84
C VAL A 155 5.25 16.69 7.55
N PHE A 156 4.27 15.78 7.55
CA PHE A 156 3.40 15.57 6.40
C PHE A 156 1.94 15.62 6.85
N GLY A 157 1.24 16.68 6.47
CA GLY A 157 -0.17 16.93 6.76
C GLY A 157 -1.09 16.69 5.56
N LEU A 158 -2.38 16.99 5.74
CA LEU A 158 -3.37 16.90 4.65
C LEU A 158 -3.08 17.89 3.52
N ASP A 159 -2.65 19.11 3.86
CA ASP A 159 -2.30 20.14 2.88
C ASP A 159 -1.08 19.75 2.04
N ASP A 160 -0.08 19.10 2.65
CA ASP A 160 1.09 18.59 1.92
C ASP A 160 0.69 17.54 0.88
N TYR A 161 -0.26 16.66 1.22
CA TYR A 161 -0.83 15.70 0.28
C TYR A 161 -1.46 16.42 -0.92
N VAL A 162 -2.31 17.41 -0.64
CA VAL A 162 -2.96 18.24 -1.67
C VAL A 162 -1.89 18.85 -2.59
N HIS A 163 -0.88 19.52 -2.02
CA HIS A 163 0.20 20.14 -2.78
C HIS A 163 1.03 19.11 -3.59
N TYR A 164 1.28 17.93 -3.04
CA TYR A 164 1.98 16.87 -3.78
C TYR A 164 1.19 16.45 -5.02
N VAL A 165 -0.13 16.30 -4.91
CA VAL A 165 -0.98 15.96 -6.06
C VAL A 165 -0.96 17.08 -7.11
N GLU A 166 -1.05 18.35 -6.69
CA GLU A 166 -0.94 19.47 -7.62
C GLU A 166 0.40 19.47 -8.36
N ASP A 167 1.51 19.27 -7.64
CA ASP A 167 2.86 19.19 -8.22
C ASP A 167 2.99 18.02 -9.21
N PHE A 168 2.42 16.87 -8.89
CA PHE A 168 2.43 15.71 -9.80
C PHE A 168 1.60 15.98 -11.06
N VAL A 169 0.43 16.60 -10.93
CA VAL A 169 -0.40 17.00 -12.09
C VAL A 169 0.35 18.01 -12.96
N ARG A 170 0.97 19.04 -12.37
CA ARG A 170 1.79 20.03 -13.09
C ARG A 170 2.98 19.39 -13.81
N HIS A 171 3.65 18.45 -13.16
CA HIS A 171 4.78 17.73 -13.73
C HIS A 171 4.39 16.84 -14.92
N ILE A 172 3.29 16.10 -14.80
CA ILE A 172 2.80 15.20 -15.85
C ILE A 172 2.22 16.01 -17.03
N GLY A 173 1.57 17.13 -16.74
CA GLY A 173 0.83 17.95 -17.70
C GLY A 173 -0.64 17.54 -17.79
N ALA A 174 -1.54 18.51 -17.68
CA ALA A 174 -2.98 18.28 -17.54
C ALA A 174 -3.72 17.95 -18.85
N GLU A 175 -3.19 18.34 -20.01
CA GLU A 175 -3.93 18.34 -21.29
C GLU A 175 -4.45 16.96 -21.74
N ASN A 176 -3.74 15.89 -21.38
CA ASN A 176 -4.10 14.50 -21.72
C ASN A 176 -4.05 13.58 -20.49
N LEU A 177 -4.29 14.15 -19.31
CA LEU A 177 -4.21 13.45 -18.03
C LEU A 177 -5.60 13.10 -17.51
N HIS A 178 -5.76 11.86 -17.08
CA HIS A 178 -6.86 11.37 -16.26
C HIS A 178 -6.34 11.04 -14.85
N VAL A 179 -7.08 11.38 -13.82
CA VAL A 179 -6.70 11.09 -12.43
C VAL A 179 -7.67 10.08 -11.84
N ILE A 180 -7.13 9.04 -11.20
CA ILE A 180 -7.89 8.05 -10.45
C ILE A 180 -7.44 8.10 -9.00
N SER A 181 -8.33 8.43 -8.07
CA SER A 181 -8.08 8.35 -6.63
C SER A 181 -8.88 7.20 -6.02
N VAL A 182 -8.23 6.38 -5.19
CA VAL A 182 -8.84 5.18 -4.61
C VAL A 182 -8.90 5.28 -3.09
N CYS A 183 -10.08 5.17 -2.49
CA CYS A 183 -10.33 5.20 -1.05
C CYS A 183 -9.90 6.55 -0.43
N GLN A 184 -9.02 6.54 0.57
CA GLN A 184 -8.58 7.73 1.30
C GLN A 184 -8.19 8.96 0.45
N PRO A 185 -7.44 8.86 -0.67
CA PRO A 185 -7.07 10.00 -1.51
C PRO A 185 -8.21 10.76 -2.15
N THR A 186 -9.45 10.28 -2.16
CA THR A 186 -10.55 10.99 -2.83
C THR A 186 -10.67 12.43 -2.36
N VAL A 187 -10.51 12.68 -1.06
CA VAL A 187 -10.62 14.03 -0.48
C VAL A 187 -9.44 14.94 -0.88
N PRO A 188 -8.16 14.59 -0.60
CA PRO A 188 -7.05 15.46 -0.97
C PRO A 188 -6.91 15.64 -2.49
N VAL A 189 -7.25 14.64 -3.31
CA VAL A 189 -7.22 14.78 -4.77
C VAL A 189 -8.34 15.71 -5.25
N LEU A 190 -9.56 15.58 -4.71
CA LEU A 190 -10.63 16.53 -5.01
C LEU A 190 -10.24 17.96 -4.61
N GLY A 191 -9.62 18.13 -3.44
CA GLY A 191 -9.08 19.40 -2.97
C GLY A 191 -8.05 19.98 -3.93
N ALA A 192 -7.04 19.20 -4.32
CA ALA A 192 -5.98 19.62 -5.24
C ALA A 192 -6.54 20.10 -6.58
N ILE A 193 -7.39 19.29 -7.23
CA ILE A 193 -7.96 19.66 -8.53
C ILE A 193 -8.89 20.87 -8.42
N SER A 194 -9.66 20.98 -7.33
CA SER A 194 -10.54 22.13 -7.09
C SER A 194 -9.75 23.42 -6.88
N LEU A 195 -8.64 23.37 -6.15
CA LEU A 195 -7.77 24.52 -5.92
C LEU A 195 -7.06 24.95 -7.21
N MET A 196 -6.55 24.00 -7.99
CA MET A 196 -5.99 24.28 -9.33
C MET A 196 -7.01 24.97 -10.23
N ALA A 197 -8.24 24.43 -10.31
CA ALA A 197 -9.32 25.02 -11.09
C ALA A 197 -9.65 26.45 -10.63
N SER A 198 -9.71 26.67 -9.32
CA SER A 198 -10.03 27.97 -8.71
C SER A 198 -8.97 29.03 -9.00
N ARG A 199 -7.72 28.63 -9.23
CA ARG A 199 -6.61 29.51 -9.65
C ARG A 199 -6.50 29.69 -11.17
N GLY A 200 -7.40 29.07 -11.95
CA GLY A 200 -7.38 29.12 -13.42
C GLY A 200 -6.25 28.29 -14.05
N GLU A 201 -5.70 27.33 -13.32
CA GLU A 201 -4.70 26.40 -13.86
C GLU A 201 -5.35 25.35 -14.76
N SER A 202 -4.57 24.77 -15.67
CA SER A 202 -5.01 23.61 -16.47
C SER A 202 -5.27 22.41 -15.55
N THR A 203 -6.47 21.85 -15.64
CA THR A 203 -6.89 20.67 -14.86
C THR A 203 -6.90 19.40 -15.70
N PRO A 204 -6.77 18.20 -15.08
CA PRO A 204 -6.94 16.93 -15.77
C PRO A 204 -8.26 16.83 -16.55
N ARG A 205 -8.28 16.03 -17.60
CA ARG A 205 -9.45 15.76 -18.45
C ARG A 205 -10.57 15.05 -17.69
N SER A 206 -10.23 14.20 -16.73
CA SER A 206 -11.21 13.60 -15.82
C SER A 206 -10.59 13.32 -14.45
N LEU A 207 -11.47 13.29 -13.45
CA LEU A 207 -11.19 12.86 -12.09
C LEU A 207 -12.16 11.72 -11.74
N VAL A 208 -11.62 10.54 -11.48
CA VAL A 208 -12.36 9.35 -11.04
C VAL A 208 -12.06 9.11 -9.56
N MET A 209 -13.11 9.08 -8.75
CA MET A 209 -13.01 8.88 -7.30
C MET A 209 -13.68 7.57 -6.92
N MET A 210 -12.91 6.62 -6.37
CA MET A 210 -13.39 5.26 -6.10
C MET A 210 -13.40 4.98 -4.60
N GLY A 211 -14.58 4.74 -4.02
CA GLY A 211 -14.69 4.14 -2.68
C GLY A 211 -14.14 4.96 -1.51
N GLY A 212 -14.03 6.28 -1.66
CA GLY A 212 -13.61 7.20 -0.60
C GLY A 212 -14.73 8.15 -0.16
N PRO A 213 -14.64 8.71 1.07
CA PRO A 213 -15.63 9.66 1.55
C PRO A 213 -15.55 10.98 0.76
N ILE A 214 -16.70 11.56 0.43
CA ILE A 214 -16.79 12.93 -0.13
C ILE A 214 -17.54 13.83 0.86
N ASP A 215 -18.77 13.45 1.22
CA ASP A 215 -19.51 14.07 2.32
C ASP A 215 -19.61 13.08 3.49
N ALA A 216 -18.74 13.25 4.48
CA ALA A 216 -18.67 12.37 5.65
C ALA A 216 -19.92 12.43 6.56
N ARG A 217 -20.87 13.34 6.30
CA ARG A 217 -22.18 13.41 6.97
C ARG A 217 -23.21 12.45 6.37
N LYS A 218 -22.93 11.87 5.20
CA LYS A 218 -23.84 10.96 4.48
C LYS A 218 -23.30 9.54 4.50
N SER A 219 -24.22 8.56 4.61
CA SER A 219 -23.90 7.13 4.59
C SER A 219 -22.80 6.72 5.57
N PRO A 220 -23.00 6.92 6.90
CA PRO A 220 -21.95 6.70 7.89
C PRO A 220 -21.49 5.24 7.91
N THR A 221 -20.18 5.06 7.93
CA THR A 221 -19.53 3.76 8.10
C THR A 221 -19.05 3.59 9.56
N ALA A 222 -18.50 2.42 9.89
CA ALA A 222 -17.84 2.21 11.19
C ALA A 222 -16.69 3.22 11.43
N VAL A 223 -16.00 3.64 10.37
CA VAL A 223 -14.95 4.67 10.43
C VAL A 223 -15.54 6.02 10.85
N ASN A 224 -16.68 6.41 10.28
CA ASN A 224 -17.39 7.64 10.66
C ASN A 224 -17.79 7.59 12.14
N SER A 225 -18.37 6.47 12.60
CA SER A 225 -18.79 6.30 14.00
C SER A 225 -17.63 6.41 14.98
N LEU A 226 -16.47 5.81 14.65
CA LEU A 226 -15.27 5.93 15.47
C LEU A 226 -14.78 7.38 15.51
N ALA A 227 -14.67 8.04 14.35
CA ALA A 227 -14.23 9.43 14.25
C ALA A 227 -15.12 10.39 15.06
N MET A 228 -16.44 10.20 15.02
CA MET A 228 -17.41 11.05 15.71
C MET A 228 -17.50 10.78 17.22
N SER A 229 -17.23 9.55 17.68
CA SER A 229 -17.40 9.17 19.09
C SER A 229 -16.22 9.51 19.99
N LYS A 230 -15.05 9.87 19.42
CA LYS A 230 -13.81 10.14 20.14
C LYS A 230 -13.33 11.56 19.87
N SER A 231 -12.70 12.23 20.83
CA SER A 231 -12.10 13.55 20.60
C SER A 231 -10.79 13.44 19.79
N ILE A 232 -10.27 14.55 19.27
CA ILE A 232 -8.97 14.53 18.57
C ILE A 232 -7.84 14.15 19.54
N GLU A 233 -7.90 14.63 20.78
CA GLU A 233 -6.94 14.33 21.84
C GLU A 233 -6.96 12.84 22.18
N TRP A 234 -8.14 12.19 22.08
CA TRP A 234 -8.23 10.74 22.25
C TRP A 234 -7.45 10.01 21.16
N PHE A 235 -7.61 10.39 19.89
CA PHE A 235 -6.83 9.80 18.79
C PHE A 235 -5.34 10.05 19.01
N GLU A 236 -4.96 11.29 19.31
CA GLU A 236 -3.58 11.67 19.57
C GLU A 236 -2.95 10.83 20.71
N ALA A 237 -3.68 10.58 21.79
CA ALA A 237 -3.17 9.83 22.93
C ALA A 237 -3.15 8.30 22.74
N ASN A 238 -4.03 7.76 21.88
CA ASN A 238 -4.24 6.30 21.77
C ASN A 238 -3.71 5.69 20.46
N THR A 239 -3.57 6.48 19.40
CA THR A 239 -3.14 5.96 18.09
C THR A 239 -1.81 6.52 17.62
N ILE A 240 -1.32 7.62 18.20
CA ILE A 240 -0.05 8.24 17.78
C ILE A 240 1.10 7.79 18.69
N TYR A 241 2.19 7.36 18.06
CA TYR A 241 3.39 6.87 18.71
C TYR A 241 4.63 7.55 18.12
N ASN A 242 5.70 7.61 18.90
CA ASN A 242 7.01 8.02 18.39
C ASN A 242 7.72 6.81 17.80
N VAL A 243 8.27 6.97 16.60
CA VAL A 243 9.13 5.98 15.95
C VAL A 243 10.35 5.71 16.85
N PRO A 244 10.65 4.45 17.20
CA PRO A 244 11.82 4.13 18.02
C PRO A 244 13.12 4.11 17.18
N PRO A 245 14.30 4.25 17.81
CA PRO A 245 15.55 3.86 17.18
C PRO A 245 15.54 2.36 16.79
N PRO A 246 16.28 1.93 15.75
CA PRO A 246 17.25 2.70 14.96
C PRO A 246 16.68 3.27 13.65
N HIS A 247 15.35 3.32 13.48
CA HIS A 247 14.74 3.77 12.22
C HIS A 247 15.14 5.23 11.91
N PRO A 248 15.32 5.62 10.63
CA PRO A 248 15.73 6.98 10.26
C PRO A 248 14.82 8.08 10.79
N GLY A 249 13.52 7.81 10.90
CA GLY A 249 12.52 8.71 11.47
C GLY A 249 12.42 8.67 12.99
N ALA A 250 13.40 8.13 13.74
CA ALA A 250 13.34 8.01 15.20
C ALA A 250 12.93 9.33 15.88
N GLY A 251 11.89 9.29 16.72
CA GLY A 251 11.27 10.46 17.35
C GLY A 251 10.10 11.08 16.57
N ARG A 252 9.92 10.75 15.27
CA ARG A 252 8.77 11.18 14.48
C ARG A 252 7.48 10.61 15.08
N ARG A 253 6.46 11.44 15.11
CA ARG A 253 5.10 11.05 15.53
C ARG A 253 4.38 10.41 14.35
N VAL A 254 3.92 9.18 14.52
CA VAL A 254 3.24 8.42 13.46
C VAL A 254 2.00 7.72 14.00
N TYR A 255 1.03 7.45 13.12
CA TYR A 255 0.04 6.41 13.33
C TYR A 255 0.60 5.09 12.75
N PRO A 256 1.01 4.12 13.60
CA PRO A 256 1.72 2.94 13.14
C PRO A 256 0.89 2.04 12.23
N GLY A 257 1.51 1.50 11.19
CA GLY A 257 0.87 0.60 10.23
C GLY A 257 0.31 -0.67 10.89
N PHE A 258 0.99 -1.19 11.92
CA PHE A 258 0.50 -2.37 12.65
C PHE A 258 -0.80 -2.08 13.42
N LEU A 259 -0.96 -0.87 13.97
CA LEU A 259 -2.21 -0.49 14.64
C LEU A 259 -3.34 -0.28 13.63
N GLN A 260 -3.03 0.32 12.48
CA GLN A 260 -3.99 0.44 11.37
C GLN A 260 -4.50 -0.94 10.93
N HIS A 261 -3.58 -1.89 10.75
CA HIS A 261 -3.88 -3.25 10.34
C HIS A 261 -4.67 -4.02 11.41
N MET A 262 -4.29 -3.92 12.69
CA MET A 262 -5.06 -4.51 13.80
C MET A 262 -6.48 -3.92 13.88
N GLY A 263 -6.63 -2.61 13.68
CA GLY A 263 -7.92 -1.94 13.62
C GLY A 263 -8.80 -2.47 12.50
N PHE A 264 -8.22 -2.74 11.33
CA PHE A 264 -8.94 -3.33 10.21
C PHE A 264 -9.32 -4.80 10.43
N ILE A 265 -8.39 -5.63 10.93
CA ILE A 265 -8.67 -7.04 11.28
C ILE A 265 -9.82 -7.10 12.30
N ALA A 266 -9.79 -6.23 13.31
CA ALA A 266 -10.83 -6.16 14.35
C ALA A 266 -12.21 -5.78 13.80
N MET A 267 -12.29 -5.12 12.63
CA MET A 267 -13.56 -4.80 11.97
C MET A 267 -14.17 -6.02 11.24
N ASN A 268 -13.39 -7.03 10.86
CA ASN A 268 -13.88 -8.26 10.19
C ASN A 268 -13.14 -9.55 10.62
N PRO A 269 -13.09 -9.90 11.92
CA PRO A 269 -12.19 -10.94 12.45
C PRO A 269 -12.50 -12.34 11.93
N SER A 270 -13.77 -12.67 11.65
CA SER A 270 -14.19 -13.97 11.13
C SER A 270 -13.66 -14.24 9.71
N ASN A 271 -13.65 -13.22 8.85
CA ASN A 271 -13.20 -13.35 7.47
C ASN A 271 -11.68 -13.54 7.39
N HIS A 272 -10.93 -12.88 8.27
CA HIS A 272 -9.48 -13.06 8.35
C HIS A 272 -9.10 -14.44 8.91
N PHE A 273 -9.78 -14.92 9.96
CA PHE A 273 -9.53 -16.26 10.51
C PHE A 273 -9.84 -17.36 9.48
N GLN A 274 -10.97 -17.25 8.78
CA GLN A 274 -11.34 -18.20 7.73
C GLN A 274 -10.30 -18.22 6.60
N SER A 275 -9.82 -17.05 6.18
CA SER A 275 -8.82 -16.95 5.11
C SER A 275 -7.45 -17.52 5.51
N HIS A 276 -7.03 -17.42 6.78
CA HIS A 276 -5.85 -18.14 7.29
C HIS A 276 -6.05 -19.66 7.37
N TRP A 277 -7.28 -20.11 7.65
CA TRP A 277 -7.61 -21.54 7.66
C TRP A 277 -7.63 -22.13 6.24
N ASP A 278 -8.23 -21.42 5.29
CA ASP A 278 -8.27 -21.82 3.88
C ASP A 278 -6.85 -21.87 3.28
N TYR A 279 -5.96 -20.95 3.67
CA TYR A 279 -4.54 -20.98 3.33
C TYR A 279 -3.84 -22.28 3.78
N PHE A 280 -4.01 -22.64 5.06
CA PHE A 280 -3.43 -23.84 5.63
C PHE A 280 -3.93 -25.10 4.92
N GLN A 281 -5.22 -25.15 4.58
CA GLN A 281 -5.80 -26.25 3.81
C GLN A 281 -5.20 -26.34 2.39
N ASN A 282 -4.98 -25.22 1.70
CA ASN A 282 -4.39 -25.19 0.37
C ASN A 282 -2.92 -25.63 0.37
N LEU A 283 -2.14 -25.23 1.38
CA LEU A 283 -0.77 -25.72 1.59
C LEU A 283 -0.71 -27.24 1.79
N VAL A 284 -1.61 -27.79 2.61
CA VAL A 284 -1.67 -29.23 2.88
C VAL A 284 -2.13 -30.04 1.66
N ARG A 285 -2.93 -29.45 0.76
CA ARG A 285 -3.40 -30.10 -0.47
C ARG A 285 -2.40 -30.07 -1.62
N GLY A 286 -1.33 -29.27 -1.51
CA GLY A 286 -0.34 -29.09 -2.58
C GLY A 286 -0.85 -28.29 -3.78
N ASP A 287 -1.92 -27.48 -3.62
CA ASP A 287 -2.44 -26.63 -4.69
C ASP A 287 -1.59 -25.35 -4.82
N GLU A 288 -0.50 -25.46 -5.58
CA GLU A 288 0.53 -24.43 -5.66
C GLU A 288 0.05 -23.10 -6.26
N GLN A 289 -0.95 -23.10 -7.15
CA GLN A 289 -1.40 -21.86 -7.82
C GLN A 289 -2.22 -20.99 -6.87
N ASP A 290 -3.20 -21.58 -6.19
CA ASP A 290 -4.03 -20.87 -5.21
C ASP A 290 -3.23 -20.50 -3.96
N ALA A 291 -2.30 -21.37 -3.53
CA ALA A 291 -1.37 -21.05 -2.45
C ALA A 291 -0.45 -19.86 -2.80
N LYS A 292 0.10 -19.78 -4.03
CA LYS A 292 0.98 -18.66 -4.44
C LYS A 292 0.24 -17.33 -4.54
N ALA A 293 -1.01 -17.32 -5.02
CA ALA A 293 -1.83 -16.11 -5.06
C ALA A 293 -2.19 -15.62 -3.66
N HIS A 294 -2.61 -16.54 -2.79
CA HIS A 294 -2.93 -16.26 -1.39
C HIS A 294 -1.70 -15.74 -0.61
N ILE A 295 -0.55 -16.40 -0.76
CA ILE A 295 0.74 -15.97 -0.21
C ILE A 295 1.07 -14.54 -0.59
N ARG A 296 0.94 -14.22 -1.88
CA ARG A 296 1.31 -12.92 -2.42
C ARG A 296 0.40 -11.81 -1.89
N PHE A 297 -0.90 -12.09 -1.82
CA PHE A 297 -1.87 -11.20 -1.21
C PHE A 297 -1.55 -10.92 0.26
N TYR A 298 -1.29 -11.95 1.09
CA TYR A 298 -0.97 -11.75 2.50
C TYR A 298 0.40 -11.13 2.75
N ASP A 299 1.38 -11.41 1.88
CA ASP A 299 2.68 -10.74 1.93
C ASP A 299 2.53 -9.23 1.66
N GLU A 300 1.66 -8.85 0.73
CA GLU A 300 1.30 -7.45 0.49
C GLU A 300 0.48 -6.83 1.61
N TYR A 301 -0.46 -7.59 2.15
CA TYR A 301 -1.41 -7.12 3.14
C TYR A 301 -0.75 -6.92 4.52
N ASN A 302 0.24 -7.75 4.85
CA ASN A 302 1.02 -7.62 6.09
C ASN A 302 2.21 -6.65 5.94
N ALA A 303 2.57 -6.24 4.73
CA ALA A 303 3.54 -5.19 4.45
C ALA A 303 2.92 -3.81 4.68
N VAL A 304 2.85 -3.44 5.96
CA VAL A 304 2.24 -2.20 6.42
C VAL A 304 3.28 -1.08 6.54
N LEU A 305 2.81 0.16 6.41
CA LEU A 305 3.64 1.37 6.57
C LEU A 305 3.07 2.31 7.62
N ASP A 306 3.92 3.10 8.24
CA ASP A 306 3.51 4.12 9.21
C ASP A 306 3.09 5.41 8.49
N MET A 307 2.04 6.03 9.00
CA MET A 307 1.52 7.32 8.50
C MET A 307 1.99 8.45 9.42
N ASP A 308 2.38 9.60 8.88
CA ASP A 308 2.69 10.76 9.73
C ASP A 308 1.46 11.17 10.55
N ALA A 309 1.68 11.53 11.81
CA ALA A 309 0.60 11.88 12.73
C ALA A 309 -0.21 13.08 12.26
N HIS A 310 0.43 14.07 11.60
CA HIS A 310 -0.28 15.27 11.13
C HIS A 310 -1.31 14.89 10.08
N TYR A 311 -0.91 14.15 9.05
CA TYR A 311 -1.84 13.71 8.01
C TYR A 311 -3.02 12.90 8.57
N TYR A 312 -2.78 11.98 9.50
CA TYR A 312 -3.85 11.22 10.13
C TYR A 312 -4.81 12.13 10.91
N LEU A 313 -4.29 12.97 11.81
CA LEU A 313 -5.10 13.80 12.68
C LEU A 313 -5.84 14.91 11.90
N ASP A 314 -5.18 15.52 10.92
CA ASP A 314 -5.79 16.50 10.01
C ASP A 314 -6.92 15.87 9.21
N THR A 315 -6.74 14.63 8.74
CA THR A 315 -7.81 13.91 8.04
C THR A 315 -9.02 13.70 8.96
N ILE A 316 -8.83 13.24 10.19
CA ILE A 316 -9.96 13.06 11.13
C ILE A 316 -10.63 14.40 11.44
N ARG A 317 -9.86 15.46 11.65
CA ARG A 317 -10.38 16.79 11.98
C ARG A 317 -11.13 17.40 10.79
N THR A 318 -10.44 17.62 9.69
CA THR A 318 -10.97 18.33 8.53
C THR A 318 -12.04 17.54 7.78
N VAL A 319 -11.84 16.24 7.57
CA VAL A 319 -12.75 15.43 6.74
C VAL A 319 -13.94 14.92 7.54
N PHE A 320 -13.73 14.52 8.79
CA PHE A 320 -14.73 13.82 9.59
C PHE A 320 -15.32 14.65 10.74
N LYS A 321 -14.90 15.89 10.99
CA LYS A 321 -15.41 16.69 12.11
C LYS A 321 -15.76 18.14 11.80
N ASP A 322 -14.92 18.85 11.05
CA ASP A 322 -15.02 20.32 10.86
C ASP A 322 -16.20 20.78 9.99
N TYR A 323 -17.13 19.88 9.65
CA TYR A 323 -18.43 20.22 9.06
C TYR A 323 -19.51 20.58 10.09
N ALA A 324 -19.15 20.62 11.37
CA ALA A 324 -20.02 20.95 12.50
C ALA A 324 -20.16 22.46 12.73
#